data_AF-A0A9E3D3J8-F1
#
_entry.id   AF-A0A9E3D3J8-F1
#
_cell.length_a   1.000
_cell.length_b   1.000
_cell.length_c   1.000
_cell.angle_alpha   90.00
_cell.angle_beta   90.00
_cell.angle_gamma   90.00
#
_symmetry.space_group_name_H-M   'P 1'
#
loop_
_entity.id
_entity.type
_entity.pdbx_description
1 polymer ?
#
loop_
_entity_poly.entity_id
_entity_poly.type
_entity_poly.pdbx_seq_one_letter_code
_entity_poly.pdbx_strand_id
1 'polypeptide(L)'
;MLESRTPAQPALGEAITALRRGEPVLIRDDEINVLAVAAELASEENAQRLRQISRAPARVVLTRRRAVALGLAGRDELSGALTISVSD
;
A
#
# COMPACT_ATOMS: atom_id res chain seq x y z
N MET A 1 -12.92 28.18 -16.89
CA MET A 1 -11.69 27.38 -16.68
C MET A 1 -11.63 27.08 -15.20
N LEU A 2 -11.98 25.86 -14.77
CA LEU A 2 -11.70 25.44 -13.39
C LEU A 2 -10.23 25.06 -13.36
N GLU A 3 -9.40 25.89 -12.73
CA GLU A 3 -8.05 25.48 -12.35
C GLU A 3 -8.18 24.34 -11.36
N SER A 4 -7.92 23.11 -11.82
CA SER A 4 -7.73 21.95 -10.97
C SER A 4 -6.50 22.20 -10.13
N ARG A 5 -6.72 22.81 -8.96
CA ARG A 5 -5.73 23.02 -7.91
C ARG A 5 -5.15 21.65 -7.57
N THR A 6 -3.99 21.29 -8.11
CA THR A 6 -3.28 20.08 -7.69
C THR A 6 -3.02 20.28 -6.20
N PRO A 7 -3.62 19.49 -5.28
CA PRO A 7 -3.29 19.62 -3.88
C PRO A 7 -1.78 19.42 -3.76
N ALA A 8 -1.09 20.37 -3.13
CA ALA A 8 0.35 20.32 -2.92
C ALA A 8 0.68 18.91 -2.40
N GLN A 9 1.51 18.17 -3.14
CA GLN A 9 1.94 16.86 -2.66
C GLN A 9 2.62 17.11 -1.30
N PRO A 10 2.19 16.42 -0.22
CA PRO A 10 2.92 16.49 1.04
C PRO A 10 4.38 16.21 0.72
N ALA A 11 5.29 16.97 1.35
CA ALA A 11 6.71 16.69 1.21
C ALA A 11 6.93 15.21 1.54
N LEU A 12 7.72 14.47 0.78
CA LEU A 12 7.91 13.02 0.94
C LEU A 12 8.10 12.58 2.41
N GLY A 13 8.76 13.43 3.22
CA GLY A 13 8.91 13.22 4.66
C GLY A 13 7.60 13.15 5.46
N GLU A 14 6.59 13.93 5.13
CA GLU A 14 5.26 13.87 5.75
C GLU A 14 4.57 12.55 5.41
N ALA A 15 4.61 12.13 4.14
CA ALA A 15 4.04 10.85 3.73
C ALA A 15 4.75 9.66 4.41
N ILE A 16 6.09 9.71 4.51
CA ILE A 16 6.86 8.70 5.26
C ILE A 16 6.47 8.70 6.74
N THR A 17 6.28 9.87 7.34
CA THR A 17 5.89 9.99 8.75
C THR A 17 4.48 9.43 9.00
N ALA A 18 3.53 9.74 8.12
CA ALA A 18 2.17 9.20 8.17
C ALA A 18 2.19 7.67 8.05
N LEU A 19 2.94 7.13 7.08
CA LEU A 19 3.08 5.69 6.90
C LEU A 19 3.63 5.00 8.15
N ARG A 20 4.64 5.59 8.81
CA ARG A 20 5.22 5.09 10.07
C ARG A 20 4.26 5.13 11.26
N ARG A 21 3.19 5.94 11.18
CA ARG A 21 2.11 6.01 12.18
C ARG A 21 0.95 5.07 11.86
N GLY A 22 1.00 4.34 10.75
CA GLY A 22 -0.10 3.49 10.29
C GLY A 22 -1.24 4.28 9.63
N GLU A 23 -0.99 5.55 9.31
CA GLU A 23 -1.95 6.39 8.58
C GLU A 23 -1.91 6.04 7.08
N PRO A 24 -3.06 5.98 6.38
CA PRO A 24 -3.08 5.72 4.95
C PRO A 24 -2.40 6.81 4.13
N VAL A 25 -1.60 6.42 3.15
CA VAL A 25 -0.96 7.31 2.18
C VAL A 25 -1.42 7.00 0.77
N LEU A 26 -1.72 8.03 -0.02
CA LEU A 26 -2.08 7.89 -1.43
C LEU A 26 -0.82 8.02 -2.29
N ILE A 27 -0.41 6.91 -2.90
CA ILE A 27 0.66 6.86 -3.90
C ILE A 27 0.00 7.01 -5.27
N ARG A 28 0.48 7.97 -6.06
CA ARG A 28 -0.05 8.29 -7.39
C ARG A 28 1.07 8.18 -8.40
N ASP A 29 0.78 7.48 -9.47
CA ASP A 29 1.57 7.41 -10.70
C ASP A 29 0.63 7.69 -11.88
N ASP A 30 1.17 7.92 -13.07
CA ASP A 30 0.39 8.25 -14.26
C ASP A 30 -0.61 7.13 -14.63
N GLU A 31 -0.30 5.88 -14.27
CA GLU A 31 -1.11 4.71 -14.60
C GLU A 31 -1.97 4.19 -13.44
N ILE A 32 -1.53 4.38 -12.19
CA ILE A 32 -2.17 3.77 -11.02
C ILE A 32 -2.24 4.70 -9.82
N ASN A 33 -3.34 4.60 -9.07
CA ASN A 33 -3.50 5.23 -7.76
C ASN A 33 -3.67 4.14 -6.72
N VAL A 34 -2.82 4.14 -5.69
CA VAL A 34 -2.81 3.13 -4.64
C VAL A 34 -2.91 3.80 -3.29
N LEU A 35 -3.92 3.39 -2.51
CA LEU A 35 -4.02 3.77 -1.10
C LEU A 35 -3.32 2.69 -0.26
N ALA A 36 -2.26 3.07 0.44
CA ALA A 36 -1.38 2.15 1.15
C ALA A 36 -1.32 2.44 2.66
N VAL A 37 -1.20 1.38 3.46
CA VAL A 37 -0.87 1.43 4.89
C VAL A 37 0.34 0.52 5.15
N ALA A 38 1.10 0.77 6.21
CA ALA A 38 2.15 -0.15 6.63
C ALA A 38 1.52 -1.47 7.08
N ALA A 39 1.94 -2.59 6.50
CA ALA A 39 1.31 -3.89 6.73
C ALA A 39 1.45 -4.36 8.19
N GLU A 40 2.55 -4.02 8.84
CA GLU A 40 2.79 -4.30 10.26
C GLU A 40 1.95 -3.45 11.22
N LEU A 41 1.34 -2.38 10.73
CA LEU A 41 0.42 -1.50 11.46
C LEU A 41 -1.02 -1.61 10.94
N ALA A 42 -1.31 -2.60 10.10
CA ALA A 42 -2.66 -2.85 9.62
C ALA A 42 -3.57 -3.20 10.81
N SER A 43 -4.70 -2.52 10.90
CA SER A 43 -5.73 -2.73 11.91
C SER A 43 -7.07 -2.93 11.22
N GLU A 44 -8.05 -3.48 11.93
CA GLU A 44 -9.40 -3.62 11.38
C GLU A 44 -9.99 -2.27 10.98
N GLU A 45 -9.73 -1.22 11.79
CA GLU A 45 -10.17 0.14 11.52
C GLU A 45 -9.60 0.69 10.21
N ASN A 46 -8.28 0.60 10.01
CA ASN A 46 -7.68 1.14 8.78
C ASN A 46 -8.02 0.26 7.56
N ALA A 47 -8.16 -1.06 7.71
CA ALA A 47 -8.63 -1.94 6.65
C ALA A 47 -10.08 -1.63 6.24
N GLN A 48 -10.95 -1.32 7.19
CA GLN A 48 -12.32 -0.88 6.90
C GLN A 48 -12.33 0.47 6.17
N ARG A 49 -11.51 1.44 6.60
CA ARG A 49 -11.36 2.71 5.90
C ARG A 49 -10.87 2.53 4.46
N LEU A 50 -9.89 1.65 4.23
CA LEU A 50 -9.42 1.31 2.88
C LEU A 50 -10.56 0.77 2.00
N ARG A 51 -11.40 -0.12 2.54
CA ARG A 51 -12.57 -0.70 1.84
C ARG A 51 -13.67 0.31 1.55
N GLN A 52 -13.83 1.34 2.39
CA GLN A 52 -14.78 2.42 2.12
C GLN A 52 -14.32 3.33 0.98
N ILE A 53 -13.01 3.53 0.83
CA ILE A 53 -12.42 4.44 -0.16
C ILE A 53 -12.18 3.73 -1.51
N SER A 54 -11.81 2.46 -1.48
CA SER A 54 -11.44 1.67 -2.66
C SER A 54 -12.35 0.45 -2.84
N ARG A 55 -12.81 0.22 -4.08
CA ARG A 55 -13.52 -1.01 -4.47
C ARG A 55 -12.57 -2.15 -4.88
N ALA A 56 -11.26 -1.88 -4.96
CA ALA A 56 -10.28 -2.89 -5.30
C ALA A 56 -10.00 -3.80 -4.09
N PRO A 57 -9.77 -5.11 -4.29
CA PRO A 57 -9.37 -6.01 -3.22
C PRO A 57 -8.10 -5.52 -2.52
N ALA A 58 -8.06 -5.64 -1.20
CA ALA A 58 -6.86 -5.35 -0.43
C ALA A 58 -5.76 -6.35 -0.78
N ARG A 59 -4.52 -5.84 -0.86
CA ARG A 59 -3.35 -6.63 -1.20
C ARG A 59 -2.23 -6.33 -0.23
N VAL A 60 -1.51 -7.36 0.19
CA VAL A 60 -0.27 -7.23 0.97
C VAL A 60 0.91 -7.43 0.03
N VAL A 61 1.85 -6.48 0.05
CA VAL A 61 3.08 -6.53 -0.76
C VAL A 61 4.24 -6.90 0.15
N LEU A 62 4.95 -7.96 -0.19
CA LEU A 62 6.12 -8.45 0.52
C LEU A 62 7.35 -8.38 -0.38
N THR A 63 8.50 -8.03 0.21
CA THR A 63 9.77 -8.22 -0.49
C THR A 63 10.02 -9.70 -0.74
N ARG A 64 10.80 -10.04 -1.78
CA ARG A 64 11.25 -11.41 -2.04
C ARG A 64 11.82 -12.09 -0.80
N ARG A 65 12.69 -11.39 -0.07
CA ARG A 65 13.31 -11.91 1.16
C ARG A 65 12.25 -12.30 2.21
N ARG A 66 11.22 -11.45 2.40
CA ARG A 66 10.16 -11.71 3.37
C ARG A 66 9.24 -12.85 2.94
N ALA A 67 8.87 -12.91 1.66
CA ALA A 67 8.07 -14.00 1.11
C ALA A 67 8.75 -15.36 1.26
N VAL A 68 10.05 -15.46 0.91
CA VAL A 68 10.85 -16.67 1.09
C VAL A 68 10.96 -17.04 2.57
N ALA A 69 11.21 -16.07 3.45
CA ALA A 69 11.32 -16.33 4.89
C ALA A 69 10.01 -16.82 5.52
N LEU A 70 8.86 -16.52 4.90
CA LEU A 70 7.54 -17.00 5.31
C LEU A 70 7.14 -18.30 4.61
N GLY A 71 8.00 -18.88 3.75
CA GLY A 71 7.71 -20.12 3.02
C GLY A 71 6.67 -19.97 1.91
N LEU A 72 6.39 -18.73 1.46
CA LEU A 72 5.33 -18.45 0.48
C LEU A 72 5.76 -18.65 -0.98
N ALA A 73 7.06 -18.71 -1.23
CA ALA A 73 7.64 -18.97 -2.55
C ALA A 73 9.07 -19.49 -2.42
N GLY A 74 9.52 -20.28 -3.39
CA GLY A 74 10.92 -20.67 -3.57
C GLY A 74 11.79 -19.47 -3.92
N ARG A 75 13.11 -19.56 -3.63
CA ARG A 75 14.04 -18.47 -3.94
C ARG A 75 14.03 -18.12 -5.43
N ASP A 76 14.03 -19.11 -6.29
CA ASP A 76 14.19 -18.93 -7.74
C ASP A 76 12.89 -18.56 -8.45
N GLU A 77 11.77 -18.58 -7.73
CA GLU A 77 10.43 -18.32 -8.27
C GLU A 77 10.07 -16.83 -8.27
N LEU A 78 10.85 -15.97 -7.60
CA LEU A 78 10.56 -14.55 -7.44
C LEU A 78 11.65 -13.66 -8.06
N SER A 79 11.25 -12.82 -9.02
CA SER A 79 12.09 -11.74 -9.55
C SER A 79 11.88 -10.39 -8.83
N GLY A 80 10.80 -10.24 -8.06
CA GLY A 80 10.40 -8.98 -7.43
C GLY A 80 9.61 -9.15 -6.13
N ALA A 81 8.77 -8.17 -5.81
CA ALA A 81 7.87 -8.24 -4.67
C ALA A 81 6.75 -9.26 -4.92
N LEU A 82 6.38 -10.02 -3.89
CA LEU A 82 5.22 -10.91 -3.90
C LEU A 82 3.99 -10.10 -3.44
N THR A 83 2.90 -10.22 -4.18
CA THR A 83 1.61 -9.61 -3.81
C THR A 83 0.62 -10.71 -3.46
N ILE A 84 0.00 -10.60 -2.28
CA ILE A 84 -0.98 -11.56 -1.78
C ILE A 84 -2.32 -10.83 -1.66
N SER A 85 -3.35 -11.39 -2.27
CA SER A 85 -4.72 -10.90 -2.07
C SER A 85 -5.19 -11.27 -0.67
N VAL A 86 -5.73 -10.30 0.04
CA VAL A 86 -6.43 -10.55 1.30
C VAL A 86 -7.88 -10.86 0.92
N SER A 87 -8.28 -12.11 1.09
CA SER A 87 -9.69 -12.49 1.01
C SER A 87 -10.40 -11.98 2.26
N ASP A 88 -11.61 -11.47 2.09
CA ASP A 88 -12.55 -11.22 3.19
C ASP A 88 -13.12 -12.54 3.73
#